data_AF-A0A812T3G1-F1
#
_entry.id   AF-A0A812T3G1-F1
#
_cell.length_a   1.000
_cell.length_b   1.000
_cell.length_c   1.000
_cell.angle_alpha   90.00
_cell.angle_beta   90.00
_cell.angle_gamma   90.00
#
_symmetry.space_group_name_H-M   'P 1'
#
loop_
_entity.id
_entity.type
_entity.pdbx_description
1 polymer ?
#
loop_
_entity_poly.entity_id
_entity_poly.type
_entity_poly.pdbx_seq_one_letter_code
_entity_poly.pdbx_strand_id
1 'polypeptide(L)'
;MLATLGRGATSVAEMQKAAAAMVKESRGNCSSATKMMARAGTSGKHPNNIERDIMRHLGLPLPIHWITVPVLSARDRKTRSELRLPYLMPHELVHYLHETQQVQIMQESVNEFWAHAAQHTDWAAHHEGFGTMPLGGLQMRYPLMNLREFICLGPETLNPVMEVLSWSFGQLAAGGRHYLIEMRGDWKWQKAFFCLKPRPANPLILVPGFRPEFIRICAMHTLHLGVLQLLNGSIFTLLEELCWFRADDAGPSIKLPEKMILLCSRFKSWASANQLKHSQATMTSGMLGFEGGAYPSLNLKAWNSRLFVVFFEVVLKELVARDTAAGNELLCKELKLASAATTAMCAFLAGMEASPRYMSDEQCRYLHESMQSFLELYEVLIATSLARGTARWKAVPKHHLAWHLVEEMDRSHYNVRFYHSFIDEDYIGQWKLLAQSVPRDLLEYRCLTRYLLRLGTKGGI
;
A
#
# COMPACT_ATOMS: atom_id res chain seq x y z
N MET A 1 -10.31 -12.44 21.76
CA MET A 1 -8.92 -12.94 21.81
C MET A 1 -8.37 -13.27 20.43
N LEU A 2 -8.87 -14.29 19.70
CA LEU A 2 -8.36 -14.67 18.37
C LEU A 2 -8.30 -13.50 17.36
N ALA A 3 -9.30 -12.62 17.36
CA ALA A 3 -9.29 -11.41 16.52
C ALA A 3 -8.14 -10.44 16.88
N THR A 4 -7.75 -10.36 18.16
CA THR A 4 -6.61 -9.55 18.61
C THR A 4 -5.28 -10.19 18.18
N LEU A 5 -5.23 -11.53 18.09
CA LEU A 5 -4.07 -12.29 17.62
C LEU A 5 -3.85 -12.08 16.12
N GLY A 6 -4.93 -12.19 15.34
CA GLY A 6 -4.92 -11.95 13.90
C GLY A 6 -4.59 -10.49 13.52
N ARG A 7 -4.72 -9.54 14.46
CA ARG A 7 -4.33 -8.14 14.28
C ARG A 7 -2.86 -7.85 14.65
N GLY A 8 -2.12 -8.83 15.18
CA GLY A 8 -0.74 -8.65 15.64
C GLY A 8 -0.61 -7.73 16.86
N ALA A 9 -1.72 -7.40 17.54
CA ALA A 9 -1.73 -6.45 18.67
C ALA A 9 -1.17 -7.04 19.97
N THR A 10 -0.98 -8.35 20.03
CA THR A 10 -0.36 -9.06 21.16
C THR A 10 0.29 -10.32 20.65
N SER A 11 1.33 -10.79 21.34
CA SER A 11 1.98 -12.05 21.01
C SER A 11 1.07 -13.24 21.34
N VAL A 12 1.30 -14.34 20.64
CA VAL A 12 0.63 -15.63 20.90
C VAL A 12 0.85 -16.09 22.36
N ALA A 13 2.05 -15.85 22.90
CA ALA A 13 2.40 -16.22 24.27
C ALA A 13 1.64 -15.39 25.30
N GLU A 14 1.55 -14.07 25.12
CA GLU A 14 0.75 -13.19 25.98
C GLU A 14 -0.73 -13.57 25.94
N MET A 15 -1.26 -13.92 24.77
CA MET A 15 -2.65 -14.34 24.64
C MET A 15 -2.92 -15.67 25.32
N GLN A 16 -2.02 -16.65 25.20
CA GLN A 16 -2.12 -17.93 25.91
C GLN A 16 -2.05 -17.71 27.42
N LYS A 17 -1.18 -16.82 27.90
CA LYS A 17 -1.08 -16.46 29.33
C LYS A 17 -2.37 -15.81 29.83
N ALA A 18 -2.95 -14.88 29.07
CA ALA A 18 -4.24 -14.27 29.38
C ALA A 18 -5.36 -15.32 29.40
N ALA A 19 -5.40 -16.23 28.43
CA ALA A 19 -6.35 -17.34 28.39
C ALA A 19 -6.25 -18.24 29.62
N ALA A 20 -5.02 -18.60 30.01
CA ALA A 20 -4.75 -19.44 31.17
C ALA A 20 -5.18 -18.76 32.48
N ALA A 21 -4.94 -17.45 32.60
CA ALA A 21 -5.44 -16.65 33.72
C ALA A 21 -6.98 -16.67 33.78
N MET A 22 -7.66 -16.44 32.66
CA MET A 22 -9.12 -16.50 32.58
C MET A 22 -9.68 -17.89 32.93
N VAL A 23 -9.06 -18.97 32.46
CA VAL A 23 -9.47 -20.35 32.81
C VAL A 23 -9.32 -20.60 34.32
N LYS A 24 -8.22 -20.13 34.91
CA LYS A 24 -7.95 -20.27 36.34
C LYS A 24 -8.97 -19.49 37.19
N GLU A 25 -9.20 -18.22 36.84
CA GLU A 25 -10.12 -17.33 37.55
C GLU A 25 -11.58 -17.80 37.45
N SER A 26 -11.99 -18.24 36.25
CA SER A 26 -13.33 -18.81 36.03
C SER A 26 -13.51 -20.21 36.62
N ARG A 27 -12.48 -20.81 37.23
CA ARG A 27 -12.48 -22.23 37.66
C ARG A 27 -12.88 -23.19 36.54
N GLY A 28 -12.52 -22.84 35.30
CA GLY A 28 -12.90 -23.58 34.10
C GLY A 28 -14.30 -23.28 33.56
N ASN A 29 -15.04 -22.29 34.10
CA ASN A 29 -16.33 -21.85 33.54
C ASN A 29 -16.13 -20.77 32.46
N CYS A 30 -15.45 -21.14 31.38
CA CYS A 30 -15.26 -20.28 30.21
C CYS A 30 -15.44 -21.08 28.91
N SER A 31 -15.47 -20.36 27.78
CA SER A 31 -15.68 -20.95 26.46
C SER A 31 -14.66 -22.04 26.13
N SER A 32 -15.04 -23.00 25.28
CA SER A 32 -14.15 -24.03 24.74
C SER A 32 -12.94 -23.41 24.04
N ALA A 33 -13.12 -22.30 23.33
CA ALA A 33 -12.05 -21.56 22.68
C ALA A 33 -11.03 -20.96 23.68
N THR A 34 -11.50 -20.43 24.82
CA THR A 34 -10.62 -19.92 25.89
C THR A 34 -9.82 -21.04 26.54
N LYS A 35 -10.46 -22.19 26.82
CA LYS A 35 -9.80 -23.39 27.37
C LYS A 35 -8.77 -23.96 26.41
N MET A 36 -9.10 -24.00 25.12
CA MET A 36 -8.20 -24.40 24.04
C MET A 36 -6.97 -23.49 24.00
N MET A 37 -7.18 -22.17 23.95
CA MET A 37 -6.10 -21.20 23.87
C MET A 37 -5.18 -21.31 25.08
N ALA A 38 -5.73 -21.53 26.28
CA ALA A 38 -4.96 -21.75 27.49
C ALA A 38 -4.08 -23.00 27.45
N ARG A 39 -4.55 -24.08 26.80
CA ARG A 39 -3.84 -25.37 26.68
C ARG A 39 -2.85 -25.42 25.51
N ALA A 40 -2.99 -24.55 24.53
CA ALA A 40 -2.16 -24.53 23.34
C ALA A 40 -0.67 -24.37 23.69
N GLY A 41 0.20 -25.04 22.93
CA GLY A 41 1.63 -25.12 23.22
C GLY A 41 1.94 -25.80 24.55
N THR A 42 1.13 -26.79 24.94
CA THR A 42 1.26 -27.51 26.22
C THR A 42 1.23 -26.55 27.41
N SER A 43 0.19 -25.72 27.45
CA SER A 43 0.01 -24.66 28.46
C SER A 43 1.18 -23.67 28.52
N GLY A 44 1.73 -23.32 27.36
CA GLY A 44 2.83 -22.35 27.23
C GLY A 44 4.24 -22.94 27.40
N LYS A 45 4.38 -24.24 27.71
CA LYS A 45 5.70 -24.91 27.80
C LYS A 45 6.43 -24.97 26.46
N HIS A 46 5.67 -25.02 25.37
CA HIS A 46 6.17 -25.02 24.00
C HIS A 46 5.52 -23.88 23.22
N PRO A 47 5.98 -22.64 23.42
CA PRO A 47 5.40 -21.46 22.74
C PRO A 47 5.44 -21.62 21.22
N ASN A 48 6.42 -22.37 20.71
CA ASN A 48 6.54 -22.67 19.29
C ASN A 48 5.39 -23.52 18.73
N ASN A 49 4.68 -24.26 19.58
CA ASN A 49 3.58 -25.13 19.16
C ASN A 49 2.21 -24.45 19.23
N ILE A 50 2.09 -23.29 19.89
CA ILE A 50 0.79 -22.68 20.20
C ILE A 50 -0.04 -22.44 18.94
N GLU A 51 0.52 -21.82 17.89
CA GLU A 51 -0.25 -21.55 16.68
C GLU A 51 -0.65 -22.81 15.92
N ARG A 52 0.20 -23.85 15.87
CA ARG A 52 -0.17 -25.15 15.31
C ARG A 52 -1.37 -25.74 16.06
N ASP A 53 -1.34 -25.67 17.38
CA ASP A 53 -2.39 -26.22 18.23
C ASP A 53 -3.70 -25.42 18.10
N ILE A 54 -3.60 -24.08 17.95
CA ILE A 54 -4.75 -23.21 17.63
C ILE A 54 -5.32 -23.56 16.26
N MET A 55 -4.49 -23.69 15.22
CA MET A 55 -4.93 -24.05 13.86
C MET A 55 -5.65 -25.40 13.84
N ARG A 56 -5.10 -26.41 14.52
CA ARG A 56 -5.74 -27.72 14.68
C ARG A 56 -7.11 -27.63 15.35
N HIS A 57 -7.24 -26.77 16.37
CA HIS A 57 -8.50 -26.63 17.10
C HIS A 57 -9.55 -25.78 16.39
N LEU A 58 -9.13 -24.79 15.60
CA LEU A 58 -10.04 -24.01 14.79
C LEU A 58 -10.59 -24.80 13.60
N GLY A 59 -10.02 -25.97 13.33
CA GLY A 59 -10.46 -26.83 12.23
C GLY A 59 -10.42 -26.11 10.89
N LEU A 60 -9.52 -25.11 10.74
CA LEU A 60 -9.37 -24.39 9.48
C LEU A 60 -9.02 -25.44 8.42
N PRO A 61 -9.90 -25.71 7.43
CA PRO A 61 -9.78 -26.85 6.51
C PRO A 61 -8.71 -26.60 5.43
N LEU A 62 -7.77 -25.70 5.70
CA LEU A 62 -6.71 -25.29 4.79
C LEU A 62 -5.41 -25.98 5.20
N PRO A 63 -4.97 -27.04 4.48
CA PRO A 63 -3.68 -27.65 4.76
C PRO A 63 -2.54 -26.65 4.48
N ILE A 64 -1.64 -26.52 5.45
CA ILE A 64 -0.39 -25.78 5.25
C ILE A 64 0.61 -26.75 4.64
N HIS A 65 1.01 -26.45 3.41
CA HIS A 65 2.01 -27.22 2.66
C HIS A 65 3.42 -26.69 2.97
N TRP A 66 4.45 -27.48 2.68
CA TRP A 66 5.84 -27.12 2.99
C TRP A 66 6.74 -27.36 1.79
N ILE A 67 7.57 -26.38 1.45
CA ILE A 67 8.62 -26.50 0.44
C ILE A 67 9.98 -26.34 1.11
N THR A 68 10.95 -27.19 0.74
CA THR A 68 12.32 -27.05 1.20
C THR A 68 13.10 -26.23 0.18
N VAL A 69 13.73 -25.15 0.62
CA VAL A 69 14.59 -24.31 -0.22
C VAL A 69 16.00 -24.28 0.36
N PRO A 70 17.05 -24.37 -0.48
CA PRO A 70 18.41 -24.19 -0.01
C PRO A 70 18.64 -22.70 0.30
N VAL A 71 19.15 -22.40 1.49
CA VAL A 71 19.49 -21.04 1.95
C VAL A 71 20.84 -21.03 2.64
N LEU A 72 21.41 -19.84 2.82
CA LEU A 72 22.51 -19.65 3.75
C LEU A 72 22.00 -19.66 5.20
N SER A 73 22.73 -20.32 6.07
CA SER A 73 22.50 -20.35 7.51
C SER A 73 22.33 -18.92 8.04
N ALA A 74 21.21 -18.68 8.72
CA ALA A 74 20.92 -17.37 9.29
C ALA A 74 21.97 -16.93 10.35
N ARG A 75 22.72 -17.88 10.92
CA ARG A 75 23.73 -17.65 11.96
C ARG A 75 25.03 -17.10 11.40
N ASP A 76 25.55 -17.70 10.34
CA ASP A 76 26.90 -17.42 9.81
C ASP A 76 26.90 -16.82 8.40
N ARG A 77 25.78 -16.91 7.67
CA ARG A 77 25.59 -16.47 6.28
C ARG A 77 26.60 -17.08 5.30
N LYS A 78 27.18 -18.23 5.63
CA LYS A 78 28.21 -18.92 4.84
C LYS A 78 27.86 -20.38 4.61
N THR A 79 27.33 -21.05 5.63
CA THR A 79 27.00 -22.47 5.59
C THR A 79 25.70 -22.67 4.84
N ARG A 80 25.68 -23.54 3.83
CA ARG A 80 24.42 -23.95 3.18
C ARG A 80 23.56 -24.72 4.17
N SER A 81 22.27 -24.44 4.16
CA SER A 81 21.26 -25.08 5.00
C SER A 81 19.96 -25.20 4.22
N GLU A 82 19.08 -26.09 4.68
CA GLU A 82 17.74 -26.20 4.13
C GLU A 82 16.76 -25.44 5.01
N LEU A 83 15.95 -24.58 4.40
CA LEU A 83 14.84 -23.91 5.07
C LEU A 83 13.54 -24.48 4.56
N ARG A 84 12.75 -25.05 5.48
CA ARG A 84 11.38 -25.47 5.18
C ARG A 84 10.46 -24.26 5.30
N LEU A 85 9.97 -23.80 4.16
CA LEU A 85 9.01 -22.72 4.06
C LEU A 85 7.59 -23.27 3.97
N PRO A 86 6.68 -22.80 4.82
CA PRO A 86 5.28 -23.12 4.71
C PRO A 86 4.63 -22.27 3.62
N TYR A 87 3.62 -22.82 2.96
CA TYR A 87 2.80 -22.08 2.01
C TYR A 87 1.36 -22.58 2.05
N LEU A 88 0.43 -21.72 1.64
CA LEU A 88 -0.96 -22.07 1.41
C LEU A 88 -1.20 -22.25 -0.07
N MET A 89 -2.10 -23.15 -0.42
CA MET A 89 -2.62 -23.22 -1.77
C MET A 89 -3.70 -22.16 -1.94
N PRO A 90 -3.55 -21.22 -2.89
CA PRO A 90 -4.52 -20.16 -3.10
C PRO A 90 -5.91 -20.67 -3.45
N HIS A 91 -6.03 -21.77 -4.20
CA HIS A 91 -7.33 -22.35 -4.54
C HIS A 91 -8.01 -22.98 -3.34
N GLU A 92 -7.27 -23.67 -2.44
CA GLU A 92 -7.82 -24.13 -1.17
C GLU A 92 -8.33 -22.94 -0.35
N LEU A 93 -7.55 -21.86 -0.29
CA LEU A 93 -7.93 -20.62 0.41
C LEU A 93 -9.20 -19.97 -0.19
N VAL A 94 -9.26 -19.83 -1.52
CA VAL A 94 -10.41 -19.24 -2.21
C VAL A 94 -11.65 -20.12 -2.08
N HIS A 95 -11.50 -21.44 -2.21
CA HIS A 95 -12.54 -22.43 -1.97
C HIS A 95 -13.09 -22.28 -0.55
N TYR A 96 -12.21 -22.27 0.45
CA TYR A 96 -12.61 -22.08 1.83
C TYR A 96 -13.35 -20.75 2.04
N LEU A 97 -12.84 -19.66 1.48
CA LEU A 97 -13.48 -18.35 1.56
C LEU A 97 -14.85 -18.34 0.87
N HIS A 98 -15.02 -19.12 -0.20
CA HIS A 98 -16.30 -19.27 -0.89
C HIS A 98 -17.29 -20.14 -0.12
N GLU A 99 -16.90 -21.32 0.34
CA GLU A 99 -17.73 -22.21 1.17
C GLU A 99 -18.15 -21.54 2.48
N THR A 100 -17.27 -20.74 3.08
CA THR A 100 -17.57 -19.99 4.30
C THR A 100 -18.29 -18.66 4.05
N GLN A 101 -18.75 -18.42 2.81
CA GLN A 101 -19.45 -17.21 2.38
C GLN A 101 -18.69 -15.90 2.67
N GLN A 102 -17.37 -15.97 2.85
CA GLN A 102 -16.51 -14.79 3.02
C GLN A 102 -16.20 -14.11 1.69
N VAL A 103 -16.28 -14.86 0.59
CA VAL A 103 -16.17 -14.36 -0.79
C VAL A 103 -17.27 -14.99 -1.62
N GLN A 104 -18.14 -14.18 -2.21
CA GLN A 104 -19.09 -14.65 -3.20
C GLN A 104 -18.39 -14.68 -4.56
N ILE A 105 -18.30 -15.87 -5.15
CA ILE A 105 -17.84 -16.05 -6.53
C ILE A 105 -19.09 -16.39 -7.32
N MET A 106 -19.41 -15.58 -8.31
CA MET A 106 -20.56 -15.83 -9.16
C MET A 106 -20.29 -17.07 -10.01
N GLN A 107 -21.29 -17.92 -10.18
CA GLN A 107 -21.19 -19.08 -11.06
C GLN A 107 -20.80 -18.67 -12.49
N GLU A 108 -21.20 -17.48 -12.92
CA GLU A 108 -20.78 -16.89 -14.20
C GLU A 108 -19.26 -16.74 -14.29
N SER A 109 -18.59 -16.22 -13.27
CA SER A 109 -17.13 -16.10 -13.24
C SER A 109 -16.41 -17.45 -13.22
N VAL A 110 -17.03 -18.47 -12.60
CA VAL A 110 -16.54 -19.85 -12.64
C VAL A 110 -16.66 -20.42 -14.05
N ASN A 111 -17.79 -20.17 -14.72
CA ASN A 111 -18.04 -20.60 -16.09
C ASN A 111 -17.11 -19.89 -17.08
N GLU A 112 -16.87 -18.59 -16.91
CA GLU A 112 -15.92 -17.81 -17.71
C GLU A 112 -14.50 -18.35 -17.56
N PHE A 113 -14.08 -18.68 -16.35
CA PHE A 113 -12.80 -19.33 -16.09
C PHE A 113 -12.66 -20.66 -16.84
N TRP A 114 -13.66 -21.54 -16.73
CA TRP A 114 -13.62 -22.85 -17.40
C TRP A 114 -13.73 -22.75 -18.91
N ALA A 115 -14.53 -21.82 -19.43
CA ALA A 115 -14.61 -21.55 -20.87
C ALA A 115 -13.25 -21.08 -21.40
N HIS A 116 -12.60 -20.16 -20.68
CA HIS A 116 -11.25 -19.70 -21.01
C HIS A 116 -10.21 -20.83 -20.93
N ALA A 117 -10.25 -21.63 -19.86
CA ALA A 117 -9.34 -22.76 -19.68
C ALA A 117 -9.52 -23.83 -20.77
N ALA A 118 -10.75 -24.18 -21.14
CA ALA A 118 -11.04 -25.13 -22.22
C ALA A 118 -10.67 -24.61 -23.61
N GLN A 119 -10.73 -23.29 -23.83
CA GLN A 119 -10.30 -22.67 -25.08
C GLN A 119 -8.78 -22.71 -25.26
N HIS A 120 -8.03 -22.70 -24.16
CA HIS A 120 -6.57 -22.52 -24.20
C HIS A 120 -5.78 -23.74 -23.71
N THR A 121 -6.45 -24.77 -23.18
CA THR A 121 -5.79 -25.97 -22.66
C THR A 121 -6.62 -27.24 -22.88
N ASP A 122 -5.99 -28.31 -23.35
CA ASP A 122 -6.67 -29.58 -23.66
C ASP A 122 -7.14 -30.32 -22.40
N TRP A 123 -6.50 -30.11 -21.25
CA TRP A 123 -6.86 -30.78 -20.01
C TRP A 123 -8.16 -30.27 -19.39
N ALA A 124 -8.48 -28.98 -19.59
CA ALA A 124 -9.62 -28.35 -18.94
C ALA A 124 -10.96 -28.93 -19.40
N ALA A 125 -11.10 -29.26 -20.69
CA ALA A 125 -12.30 -29.90 -21.24
C ALA A 125 -12.54 -31.33 -20.72
N HIS A 126 -11.51 -31.95 -20.14
CA HIS A 126 -11.54 -33.33 -19.63
C HIS A 126 -11.40 -33.38 -18.09
N HIS A 127 -11.43 -32.23 -17.42
CA HIS A 127 -11.21 -32.14 -15.99
C HIS A 127 -12.46 -32.57 -15.21
N GLU A 128 -12.28 -33.38 -14.15
CA GLU A 128 -13.38 -33.89 -13.33
C GLU A 128 -14.21 -32.80 -12.63
N GLY A 129 -13.63 -31.61 -12.47
CA GLY A 129 -14.28 -30.40 -11.93
C GLY A 129 -14.76 -29.38 -12.97
N PHE A 130 -14.85 -29.74 -14.26
CA PHE A 130 -15.29 -28.80 -15.29
C PHE A 130 -16.72 -28.28 -15.02
N GLY A 131 -16.89 -26.95 -14.98
CA GLY A 131 -18.18 -26.30 -14.74
C GLY A 131 -18.60 -26.18 -13.26
N THR A 132 -17.83 -26.73 -12.32
CA THR A 132 -18.00 -26.45 -10.88
C THR A 132 -16.97 -25.42 -10.41
N MET A 133 -17.18 -24.79 -9.25
CA MET A 133 -16.09 -24.06 -8.58
C MET A 133 -14.93 -25.06 -8.47
N PRO A 134 -13.67 -24.76 -8.84
CA PRO A 134 -12.63 -25.77 -8.95
C PRO A 134 -12.37 -26.45 -7.59
N LEU A 135 -13.14 -27.51 -7.31
CA LEU A 135 -13.04 -28.36 -6.13
C LEU A 135 -11.99 -29.41 -6.47
N GLY A 136 -10.84 -29.34 -5.80
CA GLY A 136 -9.88 -30.44 -5.69
C GLY A 136 -9.27 -30.93 -7.01
N GLY A 137 -8.04 -30.50 -7.28
CA GLY A 137 -7.23 -31.01 -8.39
C GLY A 137 -6.92 -29.92 -9.42
N LEU A 138 -5.63 -29.67 -9.67
CA LEU A 138 -5.08 -28.77 -10.71
C LEU A 138 -5.37 -27.26 -10.51
N GLN A 139 -4.60 -26.59 -9.65
CA GLN A 139 -3.37 -25.83 -9.97
C GLN A 139 -3.56 -24.36 -10.38
N MET A 140 -3.67 -23.53 -9.35
CA MET A 140 -3.10 -22.18 -9.33
C MET A 140 -2.31 -21.99 -8.02
N ARG A 141 -1.08 -21.48 -8.10
CA ARG A 141 -0.11 -21.36 -7.00
C ARG A 141 0.45 -19.94 -6.95
N TYR A 142 0.43 -19.32 -5.78
CA TYR A 142 1.04 -18.01 -5.51
C TYR A 142 2.04 -18.16 -4.35
N PRO A 143 3.22 -17.56 -4.42
CA PRO A 143 4.18 -17.57 -3.33
C PRO A 143 3.84 -16.45 -2.34
N LEU A 144 3.40 -16.81 -1.13
CA LEU A 144 3.23 -15.88 -0.01
C LEU A 144 4.51 -15.84 0.85
N MET A 145 5.65 -15.51 0.25
CA MET A 145 6.93 -15.55 0.96
C MET A 145 7.85 -14.38 0.61
N ASN A 146 8.53 -13.87 1.64
CA ASN A 146 9.53 -12.82 1.52
C ASN A 146 10.89 -13.43 1.87
N LEU A 147 11.54 -14.02 0.87
CA LEU A 147 12.90 -14.53 1.00
C LEU A 147 13.85 -13.35 1.16
N ARG A 148 14.58 -13.30 2.29
CA ARG A 148 15.53 -12.22 2.52
C ARG A 148 16.73 -12.38 1.60
N GLU A 149 17.05 -11.34 0.84
CA GLU A 149 18.14 -11.37 -0.14
C GLU A 149 19.45 -11.92 0.43
N PHE A 150 19.81 -11.55 1.67
CA PHE A 150 21.08 -11.94 2.28
C PHE A 150 21.19 -13.42 2.70
N ILE A 151 20.09 -14.18 2.72
CA ILE A 151 20.12 -15.64 2.92
C ILE A 151 19.92 -16.41 1.62
N CYS A 152 19.63 -15.71 0.52
CA CYS A 152 19.42 -16.34 -0.77
C CYS A 152 20.75 -16.62 -1.46
N LEU A 153 20.90 -17.83 -1.98
CA LEU A 153 21.96 -18.29 -2.87
C LEU A 153 21.68 -17.87 -4.33
N GLY A 154 20.95 -16.76 -4.54
CA GLY A 154 20.49 -16.34 -5.86
C GLY A 154 19.52 -17.36 -6.50
N PRO A 155 19.72 -17.73 -7.78
CA PRO A 155 18.88 -18.71 -8.46
C PRO A 155 18.79 -20.04 -7.73
N GLU A 156 19.77 -20.50 -6.97
CA GLU A 156 19.64 -21.80 -6.29
C GLU A 156 18.56 -21.80 -5.20
N THR A 157 18.42 -20.70 -4.44
CA THR A 157 17.34 -20.55 -3.45
C THR A 157 16.00 -20.30 -4.13
N LEU A 158 16.05 -19.52 -5.21
CA LEU A 158 14.84 -19.12 -5.91
C LEU A 158 14.34 -20.21 -6.84
N ASN A 159 15.17 -21.08 -7.40
CA ASN A 159 14.80 -22.05 -8.43
C ASN A 159 13.81 -23.08 -7.92
N PRO A 160 13.88 -23.65 -6.71
CA PRO A 160 12.80 -24.53 -6.24
C PRO A 160 11.47 -23.77 -6.11
N VAL A 161 11.52 -22.49 -5.72
CA VAL A 161 10.34 -21.62 -5.68
C VAL A 161 9.89 -21.27 -7.10
N MET A 162 10.81 -20.88 -7.97
CA MET A 162 10.63 -20.41 -9.33
C MET A 162 10.42 -21.56 -10.31
N GLU A 163 10.72 -22.81 -10.01
CA GLU A 163 10.37 -24.00 -10.76
C GLU A 163 8.93 -24.34 -10.41
N VAL A 164 8.57 -24.29 -9.14
CA VAL A 164 7.17 -24.37 -8.72
C VAL A 164 6.33 -23.25 -9.34
N LEU A 165 6.88 -22.04 -9.51
CA LEU A 165 6.20 -20.91 -10.15
C LEU A 165 6.30 -20.93 -11.69
N SER A 166 7.46 -21.15 -12.29
CA SER A 166 7.69 -21.11 -13.75
C SER A 166 7.16 -22.35 -14.45
N TRP A 167 7.04 -23.49 -13.76
CA TRP A 167 6.21 -24.59 -14.24
C TRP A 167 4.72 -24.22 -14.23
N SER A 168 4.29 -23.44 -13.23
CA SER A 168 2.92 -22.90 -13.17
C SER A 168 2.66 -21.81 -14.21
N PHE A 169 3.69 -21.05 -14.62
CA PHE A 169 3.59 -19.99 -15.63
C PHE A 169 3.88 -20.52 -17.05
N GLY A 170 4.84 -21.42 -17.27
CA GLY A 170 5.27 -21.90 -18.59
C GLY A 170 4.17 -22.57 -19.44
N GLN A 171 3.04 -22.95 -18.83
CA GLN A 171 1.87 -23.49 -19.52
C GLN A 171 0.99 -22.45 -20.22
N LEU A 172 1.26 -21.15 -20.06
CA LEU A 172 0.40 -20.10 -20.64
C LEU A 172 1.11 -19.24 -21.72
N ALA A 173 2.44 -19.27 -21.87
CA ALA A 173 3.20 -18.28 -22.67
C ALA A 173 3.85 -18.86 -23.92
N ALA A 174 3.11 -18.87 -25.03
CA ALA A 174 3.71 -18.96 -26.36
C ALA A 174 3.75 -17.55 -27.01
N GLY A 175 4.89 -16.87 -26.93
CA GLY A 175 5.34 -15.87 -27.92
C GLY A 175 5.43 -14.40 -27.49
N GLY A 176 6.56 -13.74 -27.82
CA GLY A 176 6.63 -12.27 -27.98
C GLY A 176 7.86 -11.57 -27.40
N ARG A 177 8.42 -10.59 -28.15
CA ARG A 177 9.70 -9.88 -27.90
C ARG A 177 9.61 -8.67 -26.94
N HIS A 178 10.80 -8.24 -26.51
CA HIS A 178 11.21 -7.38 -25.39
C HIS A 178 10.75 -5.91 -25.36
N TYR A 179 10.64 -5.31 -24.15
CA TYR A 179 11.13 -3.96 -23.74
C TYR A 179 11.23 -3.87 -22.18
N LEU A 180 11.98 -2.87 -21.66
CA LEU A 180 12.50 -2.80 -20.28
C LEU A 180 11.90 -1.64 -19.46
N ILE A 181 11.11 -1.90 -18.41
CA ILE A 181 10.68 -0.87 -17.41
C ILE A 181 10.58 -1.45 -15.97
N GLU A 182 10.98 -0.64 -14.99
CA GLU A 182 11.16 -0.92 -13.56
C GLU A 182 9.90 -0.65 -12.71
N MET A 183 9.60 -1.57 -11.77
CA MET A 183 8.60 -1.39 -10.72
C MET A 183 9.28 -1.28 -9.35
N ARG A 184 9.30 -0.09 -8.74
CA ARG A 184 9.33 0.12 -7.27
C ARG A 184 9.18 1.59 -6.88
N GLY A 185 8.26 1.85 -5.95
CA GLY A 185 7.76 3.17 -5.55
C GLY A 185 8.61 3.99 -4.58
N ASP A 186 9.94 3.86 -4.59
CA ASP A 186 10.80 4.73 -3.76
C ASP A 186 11.98 5.24 -4.60
N TRP A 187 12.05 6.56 -4.83
CA TRP A 187 12.97 7.18 -5.81
C TRP A 187 14.38 7.44 -5.24
N LYS A 188 14.66 7.02 -4.00
CA LYS A 188 15.96 7.21 -3.34
C LYS A 188 17.12 6.40 -3.95
N TRP A 189 16.86 5.56 -4.96
CA TRP A 189 17.83 4.67 -5.60
C TRP A 189 18.53 5.23 -6.84
N GLN A 190 18.26 6.50 -7.22
CA GLN A 190 18.64 7.07 -8.52
C GLN A 190 20.12 7.42 -8.76
N LYS A 191 21.09 7.06 -7.90
CA LYS A 191 22.50 7.27 -8.25
C LYS A 191 23.06 6.29 -9.31
N ALA A 192 22.33 5.23 -9.66
CA ALA A 192 22.82 4.17 -10.55
C ALA A 192 22.23 4.18 -11.98
N PHE A 193 21.34 5.11 -12.33
CA PHE A 193 20.58 5.06 -13.60
C PHE A 193 21.37 5.49 -14.85
N PHE A 194 22.47 6.24 -14.71
CA PHE A 194 23.31 6.64 -15.85
C PHE A 194 24.32 5.56 -16.29
N CYS A 195 24.30 4.38 -15.68
CA CYS A 195 25.02 3.22 -16.20
C CYS A 195 24.14 2.48 -17.21
N LEU A 196 24.32 2.80 -18.51
CA LEU A 196 23.77 2.14 -19.71
C LEU A 196 24.24 0.67 -19.86
N LYS A 197 24.20 -0.13 -18.81
CA LYS A 197 24.28 -1.59 -18.96
C LYS A 197 22.87 -2.09 -19.26
N PRO A 198 22.65 -2.86 -20.34
CA PRO A 198 21.36 -3.49 -20.59
C PRO A 198 21.01 -4.33 -19.36
N ARG A 199 20.00 -3.91 -18.61
CA ARG A 199 19.45 -4.73 -17.55
C ARG A 199 18.73 -5.92 -18.20
N PRO A 200 18.71 -7.09 -17.55
CA PRO A 200 17.85 -8.18 -18.00
C PRO A 200 16.40 -7.70 -18.04
N ALA A 201 15.66 -8.21 -19.03
CA ALA A 201 14.26 -7.86 -19.22
C ALA A 201 13.45 -8.13 -17.94
N ASN A 202 12.47 -7.27 -17.62
CA ASN A 202 11.66 -7.41 -16.41
C ASN A 202 10.96 -8.79 -16.44
N PRO A 203 11.09 -9.64 -15.40
CA PRO A 203 10.53 -10.99 -15.41
C PRO A 203 9.02 -11.04 -15.62
N LEU A 204 8.29 -9.95 -15.35
CA LEU A 204 6.85 -9.86 -15.63
C LEU A 204 6.52 -10.00 -17.12
N ILE A 205 7.41 -9.61 -18.03
CA ILE A 205 7.17 -9.79 -19.47
C ILE A 205 7.26 -11.26 -19.90
N LEU A 206 7.89 -12.09 -19.07
CA LEU A 206 7.95 -13.53 -19.27
C LEU A 206 6.71 -14.20 -18.67
N VAL A 207 5.88 -13.46 -17.92
CA VAL A 207 4.63 -13.99 -17.38
C VAL A 207 3.63 -14.08 -18.54
N PRO A 208 3.14 -15.27 -18.86
CA PRO A 208 2.09 -15.43 -19.83
C PRO A 208 0.87 -14.57 -19.65
N GLY A 209 0.30 -14.12 -20.77
CA GLY A 209 -0.86 -13.25 -20.76
C GLY A 209 -0.56 -11.86 -20.18
N PHE A 210 0.62 -11.62 -19.63
CA PHE A 210 1.05 -10.28 -19.27
C PHE A 210 1.22 -9.46 -20.54
N ARG A 211 0.46 -8.37 -20.58
CA ARG A 211 0.54 -7.36 -21.61
C ARG A 211 1.12 -6.10 -20.97
N PRO A 212 2.16 -5.45 -21.51
CA PRO A 212 2.67 -4.20 -20.98
C PRO A 212 1.59 -3.13 -20.76
N GLU A 213 0.49 -3.20 -21.51
CA GLU A 213 -0.69 -2.36 -21.39
C GLU A 213 -1.45 -2.52 -20.05
N PHE A 214 -1.16 -3.58 -19.29
CA PHE A 214 -1.66 -3.78 -17.92
C PHE A 214 -0.91 -2.94 -16.88
N ILE A 215 0.27 -2.40 -17.25
CA ILE A 215 0.99 -1.47 -16.38
C ILE A 215 0.25 -0.14 -16.41
N ARG A 216 -0.26 0.25 -15.25
CA ARG A 216 -0.94 1.53 -15.03
C ARG A 216 -0.12 2.44 -14.12
N ILE A 217 -0.22 3.75 -14.34
CA ILE A 217 0.44 4.72 -13.46
C ILE A 217 -0.30 4.78 -12.12
N CYS A 218 0.40 4.46 -11.03
CA CYS A 218 -0.19 4.46 -9.70
C CYS A 218 -0.38 5.89 -9.16
N ALA A 219 -1.63 6.39 -9.13
CA ALA A 219 -1.98 7.70 -8.53
C ALA A 219 -1.43 7.87 -7.10
N MET A 220 -1.43 6.80 -6.30
CA MET A 220 -0.96 6.87 -4.92
C MET A 220 0.51 7.29 -4.82
N HIS A 221 1.39 6.70 -5.63
CA HIS A 221 2.83 6.99 -5.57
C HIS A 221 3.23 8.23 -6.36
N THR A 222 2.55 8.47 -7.48
CA THR A 222 2.79 9.61 -8.37
C THR A 222 2.24 10.89 -7.76
N LEU A 223 0.97 10.91 -7.38
CA LEU A 223 0.29 12.08 -6.84
C LEU A 223 0.42 12.14 -5.32
N HIS A 224 -0.25 11.24 -4.60
CA HIS A 224 -0.48 11.43 -3.16
C HIS A 224 0.80 11.35 -2.30
N LEU A 225 1.70 10.41 -2.60
CA LEU A 225 3.02 10.24 -1.97
C LEU A 225 4.14 10.86 -2.81
N GLY A 226 3.80 11.65 -3.83
CA GLY A 226 4.74 12.25 -4.75
C GLY A 226 4.54 13.75 -4.80
N VAL A 227 3.83 14.19 -5.82
CA VAL A 227 3.51 15.61 -6.06
C VAL A 227 2.93 16.27 -4.81
N LEU A 228 1.95 15.63 -4.14
CA LEU A 228 1.27 16.24 -2.99
C LEU A 228 2.17 16.37 -1.75
N GLN A 229 3.17 15.50 -1.57
CA GLN A 229 4.10 15.65 -0.45
C GLN A 229 4.95 16.91 -0.60
N LEU A 230 5.40 17.21 -1.81
CA LEU A 230 6.13 18.45 -2.11
C LEU A 230 5.20 19.65 -2.00
N LEU A 231 4.04 19.63 -2.65
CA LEU A 231 3.04 20.71 -2.59
C LEU A 231 2.70 21.08 -1.13
N ASN A 232 2.37 20.09 -0.30
CA ASN A 232 2.03 20.30 1.11
C ASN A 232 3.21 20.87 1.92
N GLY A 233 4.44 20.43 1.66
CA GLY A 233 5.64 20.96 2.31
C GLY A 233 5.92 22.41 1.91
N SER A 234 5.83 22.70 0.63
CA SER A 234 5.97 24.06 0.09
C SER A 234 4.94 25.01 0.67
N ILE A 235 3.66 24.61 0.71
CA ILE A 235 2.60 25.41 1.33
C ILE A 235 2.89 25.66 2.81
N PHE A 236 3.34 24.64 3.57
CA PHE A 236 3.70 24.84 4.97
C PHE A 236 4.73 25.96 5.16
N THR A 237 5.80 25.98 4.36
CA THR A 237 6.83 27.03 4.45
C THR A 237 6.33 28.40 3.97
N LEU A 238 5.38 28.43 3.02
CA LEU A 238 4.71 29.67 2.63
C LEU A 238 3.87 30.23 3.78
N LEU A 239 3.11 29.37 4.48
CA LEU A 239 2.34 29.76 5.67
C LEU A 239 3.24 30.25 6.81
N GLU A 240 4.44 29.68 6.95
CA GLU A 240 5.45 30.15 7.89
C GLU A 240 5.93 31.56 7.57
N GLU A 241 6.25 31.85 6.31
CA GLU A 241 6.66 33.19 5.86
C GLU A 241 5.52 34.22 6.03
N LEU A 242 4.28 33.80 5.80
CA LEU A 242 3.07 34.60 6.02
C LEU A 242 2.69 34.74 7.50
N CYS A 243 3.54 34.30 8.42
CA CYS A 243 3.32 34.37 9.87
C CYS A 243 2.04 33.68 10.37
N TRP A 244 1.45 32.75 9.59
CA TRP A 244 0.15 32.12 9.90
C TRP A 244 0.13 31.32 11.22
N PHE A 245 1.31 30.91 11.69
CA PHE A 245 1.50 30.17 12.94
C PHE A 245 1.61 31.06 14.19
N ARG A 246 1.60 32.39 14.06
CA ARG A 246 1.64 33.30 15.21
C ARG A 246 0.24 33.45 15.81
N ALA A 247 0.19 33.60 17.14
CA ALA A 247 -1.06 33.93 17.83
C ALA A 247 -1.42 35.41 17.63
N ASP A 248 -0.41 36.28 17.64
CA ASP A 248 -0.51 37.73 17.46
C ASP A 248 0.61 38.23 16.52
N ASP A 249 0.38 39.33 15.79
CA ASP A 249 1.33 39.89 14.81
C ASP A 249 2.72 40.22 15.40
N ALA A 250 2.78 40.47 16.72
CA ALA A 250 3.99 40.88 17.44
C ALA A 250 4.72 39.75 18.19
N GLY A 251 4.18 38.52 18.20
CA GLY A 251 4.75 37.42 18.98
C GLY A 251 6.06 36.86 18.40
N PRO A 252 6.98 36.33 19.24
CA PRO A 252 8.18 35.65 18.75
C PRO A 252 7.78 34.45 17.88
N SER A 253 8.60 34.15 16.85
CA SER A 253 8.38 32.94 16.04
C SER A 253 8.44 31.70 16.94
N ILE A 254 7.34 30.95 16.99
CA ILE A 254 7.31 29.65 17.67
C ILE A 254 8.26 28.65 16.97
N LYS A 255 8.73 27.65 17.72
CA LYS A 255 9.70 26.66 17.21
C LYS A 255 9.01 25.71 16.22
N LEU A 256 9.78 25.12 15.30
CA LEU A 256 9.23 24.20 14.29
C LEU A 256 8.35 23.07 14.89
N PRO A 257 8.73 22.37 15.97
CA PRO A 257 7.86 21.35 16.56
C PRO A 257 6.49 21.89 17.01
N GLU A 258 6.44 23.11 17.54
CA GLU A 258 5.21 23.77 17.96
C GLU A 258 4.35 24.14 16.75
N LYS A 259 4.97 24.63 15.65
CA LYS A 259 4.29 24.88 14.37
C LYS A 259 3.62 23.61 13.82
N MET A 260 4.32 22.47 13.87
CA MET A 260 3.80 21.19 13.41
C MET A 260 2.63 20.70 14.27
N ILE A 261 2.70 20.86 15.59
CA ILE A 261 1.60 20.53 16.51
C ILE A 261 0.39 21.43 16.22
N LEU A 262 0.61 22.74 16.05
CA LEU A 262 -0.45 23.71 15.76
C LEU A 262 -1.12 23.41 14.41
N LEU A 263 -0.33 23.13 13.37
CA LEU A 263 -0.84 22.69 12.06
C LEU A 263 -1.73 21.46 12.22
N CYS A 264 -1.24 20.42 12.90
CA CYS A 264 -1.98 19.18 13.10
C CYS A 264 -3.27 19.41 13.90
N SER A 265 -3.25 20.29 14.90
CA SER A 265 -4.42 20.65 15.71
C SER A 265 -5.49 21.33 14.84
N ARG A 266 -5.10 22.37 14.08
CA ARG A 266 -6.01 23.09 13.17
C ARG A 266 -6.58 22.17 12.09
N PHE A 267 -5.76 21.30 11.49
CA PHE A 267 -6.20 20.28 10.55
C PHE A 267 -7.24 19.33 11.16
N LYS A 268 -6.99 18.82 12.38
CA LYS A 268 -7.92 17.91 13.08
C LYS A 268 -9.26 18.58 13.39
N SER A 269 -9.23 19.84 13.85
CA SER A 269 -10.46 20.62 14.09
C SER A 269 -11.24 20.83 12.80
N TRP A 270 -10.58 21.22 11.71
CA TRP A 270 -11.20 21.36 10.39
C TRP A 270 -11.80 20.03 9.89
N ALA A 271 -11.04 18.94 9.97
CA ALA A 271 -11.51 17.63 9.52
C ALA A 271 -12.72 17.15 10.34
N SER A 272 -12.71 17.37 11.66
CA SER A 272 -13.84 17.06 12.53
C SER A 272 -15.08 17.88 12.18
N ALA A 273 -14.92 19.19 11.92
CA ALA A 273 -16.03 20.06 11.53
C ALA A 273 -16.67 19.65 10.20
N ASN A 274 -15.88 19.06 9.30
CA ASN A 274 -16.33 18.57 7.99
C ASN A 274 -16.64 17.06 7.99
N GLN A 275 -16.67 16.39 9.15
CA GLN A 275 -16.93 14.96 9.29
C GLN A 275 -15.99 14.06 8.45
N LEU A 276 -14.76 14.51 8.22
CA LEU A 276 -13.78 13.80 7.43
C LEU A 276 -12.97 12.82 8.30
N LYS A 277 -12.96 11.54 7.89
CA LYS A 277 -12.16 10.51 8.55
C LYS A 277 -10.69 10.61 8.15
N HIS A 278 -9.78 10.59 9.11
CA HIS A 278 -8.34 10.58 8.86
C HIS A 278 -7.60 9.71 9.89
N SER A 279 -6.38 9.30 9.55
CA SER A 279 -5.49 8.54 10.46
C SER A 279 -4.26 9.34 10.90
N GLN A 280 -4.28 10.66 10.68
CA GLN A 280 -3.15 11.54 11.00
C GLN A 280 -2.86 11.59 12.51
N ALA A 281 -1.71 11.03 12.88
CA ALA A 281 -1.14 11.18 14.22
C ALA A 281 -0.63 12.61 14.43
N THR A 282 -0.31 12.97 15.68
CA THR A 282 0.34 14.25 15.99
C THR A 282 1.60 14.41 15.15
N MET A 283 1.73 15.55 14.48
CA MET A 283 2.83 15.80 13.58
C MET A 283 4.10 16.17 14.35
N THR A 284 5.23 15.65 13.89
CA THR A 284 6.55 15.95 14.45
C THR A 284 7.39 16.72 13.43
N SER A 285 8.44 17.41 13.87
CA SER A 285 9.37 18.10 12.96
C SER A 285 10.00 17.16 11.93
N GLY A 286 10.22 15.89 12.28
CA GLY A 286 10.74 14.88 11.34
C GLY A 286 9.82 14.53 10.17
N MET A 287 8.56 14.97 10.20
CA MET A 287 7.65 14.84 9.06
C MET A 287 7.90 15.90 7.99
N LEU A 288 8.54 17.02 8.33
CA LEU A 288 8.96 18.03 7.35
C LEU A 288 10.42 17.76 6.94
N GLY A 289 10.62 17.28 5.72
CA GLY A 289 11.93 17.10 5.12
C GLY A 289 12.31 18.28 4.22
N PHE A 290 13.61 18.48 4.02
CA PHE A 290 14.15 19.46 3.06
C PHE A 290 15.07 18.72 2.08
N GLU A 291 14.54 18.36 0.91
CA GLU A 291 15.30 17.65 -0.10
C GLU A 291 16.39 18.57 -0.68
N GLY A 292 17.64 18.10 -0.71
CA GLY A 292 18.78 18.94 -1.09
C GLY A 292 19.02 20.12 -0.14
N GLY A 293 18.44 20.10 1.07
CA GLY A 293 18.57 21.16 2.07
C GLY A 293 17.70 22.39 1.83
N ALA A 294 16.93 22.43 0.73
CA ALA A 294 16.20 23.63 0.33
C ALA A 294 14.70 23.38 0.07
N TYR A 295 14.35 22.27 -0.57
CA TYR A 295 12.98 22.03 -1.03
C TYR A 295 12.14 21.31 0.03
N PRO A 296 11.14 21.97 0.64
CA PRO A 296 10.32 21.38 1.68
C PRO A 296 9.42 20.25 1.14
N SER A 297 9.29 19.20 1.93
CA SER A 297 8.41 18.06 1.65
C SER A 297 7.73 17.63 2.95
N LEU A 298 6.41 17.45 2.91
CA LEU A 298 5.64 16.99 4.07
C LEU A 298 5.29 15.52 3.95
N ASN A 299 5.98 14.69 4.73
CA ASN A 299 5.86 13.23 4.73
C ASN A 299 4.55 12.79 5.40
N LEU A 300 3.49 12.70 4.60
CA LEU A 300 2.17 12.22 5.01
C LEU A 300 1.86 10.86 4.40
N LYS A 301 0.96 10.10 5.06
CA LYS A 301 0.28 8.97 4.42
C LYS A 301 -0.54 9.47 3.23
N ALA A 302 -0.67 8.65 2.18
CA ALA A 302 -1.32 9.03 0.93
C ALA A 302 -2.69 9.69 1.14
N TRP A 303 -3.54 9.07 1.98
CA TRP A 303 -4.88 9.58 2.25
C TRP A 303 -4.85 10.93 2.98
N ASN A 304 -4.01 11.05 4.00
CA ASN A 304 -3.87 12.31 4.73
C ASN A 304 -3.25 13.40 3.84
N SER A 305 -2.31 13.06 2.96
CA SER A 305 -1.70 13.98 2.00
C SER A 305 -2.75 14.67 1.14
N ARG A 306 -3.75 13.90 0.65
CA ARG A 306 -4.91 14.43 -0.06
C ARG A 306 -5.76 15.37 0.80
N LEU A 307 -6.10 14.96 2.02
CA LEU A 307 -6.91 15.81 2.92
C LEU A 307 -6.21 17.12 3.30
N PHE A 308 -4.88 17.09 3.45
CA PHE A 308 -4.09 18.30 3.72
C PHE A 308 -4.14 19.30 2.58
N VAL A 309 -4.13 18.85 1.32
CA VAL A 309 -4.28 19.75 0.15
C VAL A 309 -5.62 20.46 0.19
N VAL A 310 -6.71 19.75 0.51
CA VAL A 310 -8.05 20.35 0.66
C VAL A 310 -8.09 21.33 1.84
N PHE A 311 -7.50 20.97 2.98
CA PHE A 311 -7.37 21.88 4.12
C PHE A 311 -6.58 23.14 3.75
N PHE A 312 -5.47 23.00 3.04
CA PHE A 312 -4.64 24.11 2.61
C PHE A 312 -5.32 24.98 1.55
N GLU A 313 -6.17 24.43 0.70
CA GLU A 313 -6.97 25.23 -0.23
C GLU A 313 -7.83 26.25 0.52
N VAL A 314 -8.51 25.81 1.59
CA VAL A 314 -9.33 26.68 2.45
C VAL A 314 -8.47 27.78 3.08
N VAL A 315 -7.33 27.40 3.66
CA VAL A 315 -6.41 28.35 4.32
C VAL A 315 -5.85 29.37 3.33
N LEU A 316 -5.39 28.93 2.15
CA LEU A 316 -4.81 29.81 1.14
C LEU A 316 -5.86 30.77 0.57
N LYS A 317 -7.09 30.30 0.30
CA LYS A 317 -8.19 31.17 -0.15
C LYS A 317 -8.53 32.25 0.89
N GLU A 318 -8.55 31.88 2.17
CA GLU A 318 -8.77 32.83 3.26
C GLU A 318 -7.65 33.89 3.33
N LEU A 319 -6.39 33.48 3.20
CA LEU A 319 -5.24 34.40 3.21
C LEU A 319 -5.22 35.34 2.00
N VAL A 320 -5.61 34.85 0.82
CA VAL A 320 -5.80 35.69 -0.37
C VAL A 320 -6.91 36.72 -0.13
N ALA A 321 -8.05 36.30 0.44
CA ALA A 321 -9.18 37.20 0.70
C ALA A 321 -8.86 38.29 1.74
N ARG A 322 -7.98 38.00 2.70
CA ARG A 322 -7.50 38.94 3.72
C ARG A 322 -6.36 39.85 3.24
N ASP A 323 -5.87 39.65 2.03
CA ASP A 323 -4.68 40.33 1.48
C ASP A 323 -3.47 40.28 2.44
N THR A 324 -3.22 39.12 3.07
CA THR A 324 -2.21 38.97 4.14
C THR A 324 -0.77 39.25 3.70
N ALA A 325 -0.52 39.37 2.39
CA ALA A 325 0.79 39.70 1.82
C ALA A 325 0.88 41.15 1.32
N ALA A 326 -0.03 42.03 1.73
CA ALA A 326 0.02 43.47 1.44
C ALA A 326 1.36 44.06 1.90
N GLY A 327 2.19 44.50 0.95
CA GLY A 327 3.53 45.03 1.20
C GLY A 327 4.68 44.22 0.59
N ASN A 328 4.42 42.99 0.11
CA ASN A 328 5.38 42.22 -0.67
C ASN A 328 4.70 41.67 -1.93
N GLU A 329 4.83 42.39 -3.04
CA GLU A 329 4.15 42.07 -4.31
C GLU A 329 4.45 40.65 -4.80
N LEU A 330 5.72 40.22 -4.72
CA LEU A 330 6.11 38.88 -5.16
C LEU A 330 5.55 37.78 -4.24
N LEU A 331 5.50 38.01 -2.92
CA LEU A 331 4.86 37.10 -1.99
C LEU A 331 3.35 37.02 -2.20
N CYS A 332 2.70 38.14 -2.47
CA CYS A 332 1.27 38.19 -2.81
C CYS A 332 0.99 37.42 -4.11
N LYS A 333 1.83 37.61 -5.14
CA LYS A 333 1.76 36.84 -6.39
C LYS A 333 1.92 35.35 -6.14
N GLU A 334 2.91 34.95 -5.36
CA GLU A 334 3.14 33.54 -5.03
C GLU A 334 1.99 32.92 -4.22
N LEU A 335 1.43 33.65 -3.25
CA LEU A 335 0.25 33.22 -2.49
C LEU A 335 -0.96 32.99 -3.39
N LYS A 336 -1.24 33.90 -4.32
CA LYS A 336 -2.34 33.76 -5.29
C LYS A 336 -2.13 32.56 -6.21
N LEU A 337 -0.91 32.38 -6.72
CA LEU A 337 -0.56 31.23 -7.54
C LEU A 337 -0.68 29.90 -6.76
N ALA A 338 -0.25 29.88 -5.50
CA ALA A 338 -0.35 28.70 -4.64
C ALA A 338 -1.82 28.34 -4.37
N SER A 339 -2.66 29.34 -4.10
CA SER A 339 -4.10 29.17 -3.95
C SER A 339 -4.75 28.62 -5.22
N ALA A 340 -4.42 29.17 -6.39
CA ALA A 340 -4.94 28.73 -7.69
C ALA A 340 -4.49 27.30 -8.03
N ALA A 341 -3.20 26.99 -7.90
CA ALA A 341 -2.67 25.64 -8.16
C ALA A 341 -3.31 24.60 -7.22
N THR A 342 -3.43 24.93 -5.93
CA THR A 342 -4.09 24.04 -4.95
C THR A 342 -5.57 23.84 -5.29
N THR A 343 -6.26 24.89 -5.73
CA THR A 343 -7.66 24.79 -6.19
C THR A 343 -7.79 23.86 -7.40
N ALA A 344 -6.92 23.98 -8.40
CA ALA A 344 -6.92 23.11 -9.58
C ALA A 344 -6.64 21.63 -9.20
N MET A 345 -5.70 21.39 -8.29
CA MET A 345 -5.45 20.05 -7.75
C MET A 345 -6.67 19.50 -6.97
N CYS A 346 -7.33 20.34 -6.16
CA CYS A 346 -8.56 19.95 -5.47
C CYS A 346 -9.69 19.63 -6.45
N ALA A 347 -9.84 20.41 -7.53
CA ALA A 347 -10.81 20.16 -8.59
C ALA A 347 -10.59 18.80 -9.27
N PHE A 348 -9.33 18.49 -9.60
CA PHE A 348 -8.94 17.17 -10.12
C PHE A 348 -9.28 16.03 -9.13
N LEU A 349 -8.87 16.18 -7.86
CA LEU A 349 -9.09 15.17 -6.82
C LEU A 349 -10.58 14.96 -6.53
N ALA A 350 -11.38 16.02 -6.54
CA ALA A 350 -12.82 15.96 -6.34
C ALA A 350 -13.51 15.30 -7.53
N GLY A 351 -13.15 15.67 -8.76
CA GLY A 351 -13.69 15.06 -9.97
C GLY A 351 -13.36 13.56 -10.05
N MET A 352 -12.12 13.18 -9.73
CA MET A 352 -11.68 11.77 -9.71
C MET A 352 -12.54 10.93 -8.76
N GLU A 353 -13.08 11.55 -7.72
CA GLU A 353 -13.80 10.85 -6.66
C GLU A 353 -15.31 10.90 -6.82
N ALA A 354 -15.83 11.94 -7.47
CA ALA A 354 -17.22 11.99 -7.90
C ALA A 354 -17.47 11.09 -9.13
N SER A 355 -16.43 10.86 -9.95
CA SER A 355 -16.59 10.12 -11.20
C SER A 355 -16.72 8.61 -10.99
N PRO A 356 -17.55 7.93 -11.81
CA PRO A 356 -17.66 6.48 -11.81
C PRO A 356 -16.38 5.79 -12.32
N ARG A 357 -16.40 4.45 -12.38
CA ARG A 357 -15.28 3.65 -12.89
C ARG A 357 -14.97 3.92 -14.36
N TYR A 358 -16.02 4.01 -15.18
CA TYR A 358 -15.95 4.37 -16.59
C TYR A 358 -16.55 5.74 -16.76
N MET A 359 -15.75 6.68 -17.22
CA MET A 359 -16.08 8.11 -17.27
C MET A 359 -16.69 8.47 -18.63
N SER A 360 -17.50 9.54 -18.65
CA SER A 360 -17.87 10.20 -19.90
C SER A 360 -16.73 11.06 -20.44
N ASP A 361 -16.81 11.44 -21.72
CA ASP A 361 -15.86 12.37 -22.34
C ASP A 361 -15.79 13.71 -21.59
N GLU A 362 -16.93 14.20 -21.08
CA GLU A 362 -17.00 15.43 -20.29
C GLU A 362 -16.23 15.30 -18.97
N GLN A 363 -16.37 14.16 -18.29
CA GLN A 363 -15.62 13.87 -17.06
C GLN A 363 -14.12 13.74 -17.33
N CYS A 364 -13.74 13.06 -18.42
CA CYS A 364 -12.33 12.95 -18.83
C CYS A 364 -11.73 14.32 -19.10
N ARG A 365 -12.42 15.15 -19.90
CA ARG A 365 -12.00 16.52 -20.22
C ARG A 365 -11.86 17.37 -18.96
N TYR A 366 -12.83 17.34 -18.06
CA TYR A 366 -12.78 18.09 -16.80
C TYR A 366 -11.54 17.72 -15.97
N LEU A 367 -11.22 16.43 -15.87
CA LEU A 367 -10.04 15.96 -15.12
C LEU A 367 -8.72 16.32 -15.81
N HIS A 368 -8.69 16.20 -17.13
CA HIS A 368 -7.55 16.59 -17.94
C HIS A 368 -7.25 18.09 -17.79
N GLU A 369 -8.25 18.94 -18.00
CA GLU A 369 -8.14 20.40 -17.85
C GLU A 369 -7.74 20.82 -16.42
N SER A 370 -8.28 20.15 -15.40
CA SER A 370 -7.93 20.41 -13.99
C SER A 370 -6.47 20.09 -13.69
N MET A 371 -5.96 18.94 -14.16
CA MET A 371 -4.56 18.56 -13.97
C MET A 371 -3.62 19.43 -14.79
N GLN A 372 -3.99 19.75 -16.04
CA GLN A 372 -3.24 20.67 -16.89
C GLN A 372 -3.08 22.03 -16.22
N SER A 373 -4.19 22.60 -15.75
CA SER A 373 -4.19 23.88 -15.03
C SER A 373 -3.28 23.83 -13.80
N PHE A 374 -3.31 22.73 -13.03
CA PHE A 374 -2.41 22.54 -11.91
C PHE A 374 -0.94 22.56 -12.33
N LEU A 375 -0.56 21.79 -13.37
CA LEU A 375 0.83 21.67 -13.81
C LEU A 375 1.38 22.99 -14.34
N GLU A 376 0.59 23.71 -15.15
CA GLU A 376 0.94 25.04 -15.67
C GLU A 376 1.12 26.05 -14.53
N LEU A 377 0.18 26.10 -13.58
CA LEU A 377 0.29 26.98 -12.41
C LEU A 377 1.47 26.62 -11.51
N TYR A 378 1.78 25.32 -11.37
CA TYR A 378 2.92 24.85 -10.59
C TYR A 378 4.27 25.22 -11.23
N GLU A 379 4.36 25.21 -12.56
CA GLU A 379 5.53 25.71 -13.29
C GLU A 379 5.74 27.21 -13.03
N VAL A 380 4.68 28.01 -13.08
CA VAL A 380 4.74 29.45 -12.78
C VAL A 380 5.10 29.69 -11.30
N LEU A 381 4.67 28.84 -10.37
CA LEU A 381 5.09 28.88 -8.97
C LEU A 381 6.59 28.67 -8.80
N ILE A 382 7.16 27.68 -9.49
CA ILE A 382 8.60 27.42 -9.46
C ILE A 382 9.35 28.66 -9.95
N ALA A 383 8.98 29.20 -11.11
CA ALA A 383 9.60 30.40 -11.66
C ALA A 383 9.48 31.60 -10.71
N THR A 384 8.31 31.79 -10.10
CA THR A 384 8.06 32.89 -9.15
C THR A 384 8.90 32.75 -7.88
N SER A 385 9.01 31.54 -7.30
CA SER A 385 9.84 31.30 -6.11
C SER A 385 11.32 31.50 -6.41
N LEU A 386 11.81 31.04 -7.57
CA LEU A 386 13.18 31.29 -8.01
C LEU A 386 13.47 32.78 -8.21
N ALA A 387 12.54 33.53 -8.82
CA ALA A 387 12.67 34.99 -8.97
C ALA A 387 12.73 35.71 -7.62
N ARG A 388 12.13 35.15 -6.57
CA ARG A 388 12.23 35.64 -5.18
C ARG A 388 13.52 35.23 -4.46
N GLY A 389 14.39 34.45 -5.10
CA GLY A 389 15.57 33.87 -4.45
C GLY A 389 15.22 32.80 -3.41
N THR A 390 14.06 32.17 -3.54
CA THR A 390 13.61 31.08 -2.65
C THR A 390 13.55 29.76 -3.43
N ALA A 391 13.78 28.65 -2.74
CA ALA A 391 13.73 27.31 -3.32
C ALA A 391 12.56 26.52 -2.73
N ARG A 392 11.35 27.07 -2.86
CA ARG A 392 10.15 26.52 -2.20
C ARG A 392 9.47 25.43 -3.01
N TRP A 393 9.33 25.61 -4.31
CA TRP A 393 8.65 24.66 -5.20
C TRP A 393 9.65 23.89 -6.04
N LYS A 394 9.39 22.61 -6.27
CA LYS A 394 10.31 21.71 -6.94
C LYS A 394 9.60 20.90 -8.01
N ALA A 395 10.08 21.02 -9.25
CA ALA A 395 9.75 20.05 -10.28
C ALA A 395 10.43 18.71 -9.97
N VAL A 396 9.66 17.63 -10.02
CA VAL A 396 10.14 16.25 -9.93
C VAL A 396 9.55 15.42 -11.06
N PRO A 397 10.19 14.32 -11.49
CA PRO A 397 9.68 13.46 -12.56
C PRO A 397 8.23 12.98 -12.36
N LYS A 398 7.76 12.92 -11.11
CA LYS A 398 6.37 12.57 -10.79
C LYS A 398 5.33 13.56 -11.32
N HIS A 399 5.69 14.83 -11.60
CA HIS A 399 4.78 15.77 -12.28
C HIS A 399 4.51 15.34 -13.72
N HIS A 400 5.54 14.88 -14.42
CA HIS A 400 5.40 14.33 -15.76
C HIS A 400 4.59 13.03 -15.77
N LEU A 401 4.78 12.16 -14.76
CA LEU A 401 3.92 10.98 -14.59
C LEU A 401 2.46 11.34 -14.24
N ALA A 402 2.23 12.47 -13.56
CA ALA A 402 0.88 12.97 -13.30
C ALA A 402 0.17 13.40 -14.59
N TRP A 403 0.91 13.96 -15.55
CA TRP A 403 0.40 14.24 -16.89
C TRP A 403 0.00 12.97 -17.63
N HIS A 404 0.89 11.97 -17.71
CA HIS A 404 0.58 10.70 -18.35
C HIS A 404 -0.57 9.94 -17.68
N LEU A 405 -0.77 10.14 -16.38
CA LEU A 405 -1.92 9.57 -15.67
C LEU A 405 -3.24 10.13 -16.21
N VAL A 406 -3.32 11.44 -16.50
CA VAL A 406 -4.55 12.02 -17.08
C VAL A 406 -4.72 11.74 -18.57
N GLU A 407 -3.63 11.65 -19.35
CA GLU A 407 -3.69 11.17 -20.73
C GLU A 407 -4.18 9.71 -20.80
N GLU A 408 -3.77 8.87 -19.85
CA GLU A 408 -4.23 7.49 -19.77
C GLU A 408 -5.73 7.41 -19.44
N MET A 409 -6.19 8.26 -18.51
CA MET A 409 -7.61 8.38 -18.18
C MET A 409 -8.44 8.88 -19.36
N ASP A 410 -7.95 9.89 -20.08
CA ASP A 410 -8.61 10.43 -21.29
C ASP A 410 -8.68 9.40 -22.43
N ARG A 411 -7.62 8.62 -22.63
CA ARG A 411 -7.62 7.57 -23.68
C ARG A 411 -8.48 6.36 -23.33
N SER A 412 -8.49 5.95 -22.06
CA SER A 412 -9.15 4.70 -21.63
C SER A 412 -10.55 4.90 -21.07
N HIS A 413 -10.91 6.14 -20.75
CA HIS A 413 -12.07 6.52 -19.95
C HIS A 413 -12.14 5.80 -18.60
N TYR A 414 -11.04 5.19 -18.14
CA TYR A 414 -11.00 4.42 -16.91
C TYR A 414 -10.45 5.27 -15.78
N ASN A 415 -11.24 5.41 -14.71
CA ASN A 415 -10.88 6.27 -13.59
C ASN A 415 -9.76 5.64 -12.73
N VAL A 416 -8.66 6.38 -12.57
CA VAL A 416 -7.47 5.99 -11.79
C VAL A 416 -7.77 5.60 -10.34
N ARG A 417 -8.86 6.11 -9.77
CA ARG A 417 -9.32 5.72 -8.43
C ARG A 417 -9.54 4.21 -8.29
N PHE A 418 -9.93 3.54 -9.37
CA PHE A 418 -10.30 2.12 -9.32
C PHE A 418 -9.12 1.17 -9.56
N TYR A 419 -7.92 1.69 -9.80
CA TYR A 419 -6.69 0.88 -9.89
C TYR A 419 -5.53 1.46 -9.07
N HIS A 420 -5.80 2.41 -8.17
CA HIS A 420 -4.81 2.88 -7.21
C HIS A 420 -4.53 1.81 -6.13
N SER A 421 -3.33 1.83 -5.54
CA SER A 421 -2.88 0.79 -4.62
C SER A 421 -3.15 1.09 -3.13
N PHE A 422 -4.16 1.89 -2.78
CA PHE A 422 -4.45 2.23 -1.38
C PHE A 422 -4.79 0.99 -0.53
N ILE A 423 -5.61 0.10 -1.09
CA ILE A 423 -6.01 -1.14 -0.41
C ILE A 423 -4.81 -2.07 -0.28
N ASP A 424 -4.03 -2.21 -1.36
CA ASP A 424 -2.82 -3.03 -1.36
C ASP A 424 -1.81 -2.53 -0.33
N GLU A 425 -1.62 -1.22 -0.22
CA GLU A 425 -0.69 -0.61 0.75
C GLU A 425 -1.15 -0.80 2.19
N ASP A 426 -2.44 -0.63 2.48
CA ASP A 426 -2.98 -0.92 3.81
C ASP A 426 -2.81 -2.41 4.15
N TYR A 427 -3.04 -3.28 3.17
CA TYR A 427 -2.81 -4.71 3.30
C TYR A 427 -1.34 -5.03 3.60
N ILE A 428 -0.39 -4.44 2.86
CA ILE A 428 1.05 -4.55 3.13
C ILE A 428 1.41 -4.01 4.52
N GLY A 429 0.79 -2.91 4.95
CA GLY A 429 0.94 -2.38 6.31
C GLY A 429 0.52 -3.38 7.38
N GLN A 430 -0.59 -4.09 7.16
CA GLN A 430 -1.05 -5.16 8.04
C GLN A 430 -0.07 -6.34 8.06
N TRP A 431 0.47 -6.75 6.90
CA TRP A 431 1.51 -7.77 6.83
C TRP A 431 2.79 -7.35 7.54
N LYS A 432 3.19 -6.08 7.44
CA LYS A 432 4.35 -5.54 8.15
C LYS A 432 4.17 -5.64 9.67
N LEU A 433 2.98 -5.31 10.18
CA LEU A 433 2.69 -5.45 11.62
C LEU A 433 2.73 -6.91 12.05
N LEU A 434 2.17 -7.83 11.25
CA LEU A 434 2.29 -9.27 11.47
C LEU A 434 3.77 -9.69 11.50
N ALA A 435 4.55 -9.27 10.51
CA ALA A 435 5.99 -9.56 10.40
C ALA A 435 6.82 -9.05 11.57
N GLN A 436 6.49 -7.88 12.12
CA GLN A 436 7.17 -7.33 13.30
C GLN A 436 6.84 -8.07 14.59
N SER A 437 5.68 -8.73 14.63
CA SER A 437 5.14 -9.39 15.82
C SER A 437 5.54 -10.87 15.95
N VAL A 438 6.41 -11.37 15.08
CA VAL A 438 6.81 -12.79 14.99
C VAL A 438 8.33 -12.98 15.08
N PRO A 439 8.82 -14.10 15.65
CA PRO A 439 10.24 -14.44 15.65
C PRO A 439 10.83 -14.48 14.24
N ARG A 440 12.06 -13.97 14.07
CA ARG A 440 12.69 -13.80 12.76
C ARG A 440 12.93 -15.11 12.02
N ASP A 441 13.18 -16.18 12.76
CA ASP A 441 13.43 -17.56 12.30
C ASP A 441 12.15 -18.30 11.86
N LEU A 442 10.98 -17.77 12.23
CA LEU A 442 9.68 -18.33 11.86
C LEU A 442 8.82 -17.30 11.11
N LEU A 443 9.42 -16.23 10.58
CA LEU A 443 8.72 -15.07 10.04
C LEU A 443 7.63 -15.47 9.04
N GLU A 444 7.97 -16.33 8.09
CA GLU A 444 7.11 -16.78 7.00
C GLU A 444 5.94 -17.63 7.55
N TYR A 445 6.25 -18.64 8.37
CA TYR A 445 5.24 -19.51 8.99
C TYR A 445 4.25 -18.76 9.87
N ARG A 446 4.78 -17.89 10.73
CA ARG A 446 3.99 -17.20 11.75
C ARG A 446 3.13 -16.10 11.14
N CYS A 447 3.65 -15.36 10.16
CA CYS A 447 2.84 -14.38 9.42
C CYS A 447 1.67 -15.05 8.71
N LEU A 448 1.93 -16.17 8.01
CA LEU A 448 0.90 -16.93 7.30
C LEU A 448 -0.15 -17.49 8.25
N THR A 449 0.29 -18.11 9.34
CA THR A 449 -0.62 -18.68 10.34
C THR A 449 -1.49 -17.59 10.98
N ARG A 450 -0.92 -16.45 11.38
CA ARG A 450 -1.71 -15.33 11.94
C ARG A 450 -2.65 -14.70 10.92
N TYR A 451 -2.26 -14.65 9.65
CA TYR A 451 -3.12 -14.20 8.57
C TYR A 451 -4.35 -15.11 8.42
N LEU A 452 -4.15 -16.44 8.39
CA LEU A 452 -5.23 -17.43 8.36
C LEU A 452 -6.19 -17.31 9.55
N LEU A 453 -5.65 -17.12 10.76
CA LEU A 453 -6.45 -16.90 11.96
C LEU A 453 -7.37 -15.68 11.80
N ARG A 454 -6.91 -14.62 11.13
CA ARG A 454 -7.71 -13.42 10.89
C ARG A 454 -8.88 -13.68 9.94
N LEU A 455 -8.67 -14.46 8.88
CA LEU A 455 -9.73 -14.86 7.95
C LEU A 455 -10.80 -15.69 8.67
N GLY A 456 -10.38 -16.65 9.51
CA GLY A 456 -11.31 -17.45 10.32
C GLY A 456 -12.17 -16.63 11.30
N THR A 457 -11.67 -15.48 11.79
CA THR A 457 -12.43 -14.63 12.73
C THR A 457 -13.38 -13.62 12.11
N LYS A 458 -13.33 -13.39 10.79
CA LYS A 458 -14.19 -12.39 10.13
C LYS A 458 -15.55 -12.93 9.65
N GLY A 459 -15.68 -14.24 9.46
CA GLY A 459 -16.94 -14.88 8.99
C GLY A 459 -17.95 -15.22 10.08
N GLY A 460 -17.97 -14.48 11.21
CA GLY A 460 -18.85 -14.73 12.35
C GLY A 460 -19.67 -13.52 12.80
N ILE A 461 -19.93 -12.57 11.90
CA ILE A 461 -20.86 -11.43 12.10
C ILE A 461 -21.92 -11.51 11.02
#